data_AF-A0A975T4T1-F1
#
_entry.id   AF-A0A975T4T1-F1
#
_cell.length_a   1.000
_cell.length_b   1.000
_cell.length_c   1.000
_cell.angle_alpha   90.00
_cell.angle_beta   90.00
_cell.angle_gamma   90.00
#
_symmetry.space_group_name_H-M   'P 1'
#
loop_
_entity.id
_entity.type
_entity.pdbx_description
1 polymer ?
#
loop_
_entity_poly.entity_id
_entity_poly.type
_entity_poly.pdbx_seq_one_letter_code
_entity_poly.pdbx_strand_id
1 'polypeptide(L)'
;MNTLSRISSIAAIVTILSPMLSIDAAHAEQSYPLTCRGGGTLSIQNDGNQGVRIKFKPGVGAAVQGLSPGQCTWSDRALSAGEPKTICDSGVSAAQYVALLVNPNQYAILQVYNNRNGCMQVTRVGP
;
A
#
# COMPACT_ATOMS: atom_id res chain seq x y z
N MET A 1 15.00 -82.94 -0.76
CA MET A 1 14.78 -82.47 -2.14
C MET A 1 13.26 -82.56 -2.37
N ASN A 2 12.42 -81.52 -2.44
CA ASN A 2 12.50 -80.09 -2.81
C ASN A 2 11.32 -79.35 -2.11
N THR A 3 11.56 -78.32 -1.28
CA THR A 3 11.31 -76.86 -1.50
C THR A 3 9.88 -76.47 -1.91
N LEU A 4 9.11 -75.81 -1.02
CA LEU A 4 8.80 -74.35 -0.96
C LEU A 4 7.88 -73.88 -2.13
N SER A 5 6.91 -72.97 -2.03
CA SER A 5 6.81 -71.79 -1.17
C SER A 5 5.39 -71.21 -1.27
N ARG A 6 4.95 -70.49 -0.24
CA ARG A 6 3.67 -69.77 -0.18
C ARG A 6 3.71 -68.55 -1.10
N ILE A 7 2.71 -68.38 -1.98
CA ILE A 7 2.59 -67.19 -2.82
C ILE A 7 1.85 -66.12 -2.01
N SER A 8 2.62 -65.24 -1.38
CA SER A 8 2.13 -64.06 -0.68
C SER A 8 1.74 -63.00 -1.72
N SER A 9 0.48 -62.57 -1.69
CA SER A 9 -0.03 -61.50 -2.55
C SER A 9 0.47 -60.14 -2.04
N ILE A 10 1.31 -59.47 -2.81
CA ILE A 10 1.78 -58.11 -2.49
C ILE A 10 0.82 -57.13 -3.20
N ALA A 11 -0.03 -56.48 -2.42
CA ALA A 11 -0.85 -55.36 -2.90
C ALA A 11 0.06 -54.14 -3.08
N ALA A 12 0.21 -53.67 -4.33
CA ALA A 12 0.94 -52.45 -4.63
C ALA A 12 0.06 -51.23 -4.28
N ILE A 13 0.43 -50.51 -3.22
CA ILE A 13 -0.19 -49.24 -2.83
C ILE A 13 0.48 -48.15 -3.67
N VAL A 14 -0.26 -47.63 -4.67
CA VAL A 14 0.16 -46.48 -5.47
C VAL A 14 -0.26 -45.21 -4.73
N THR A 15 0.68 -44.59 -4.01
CA THR A 15 0.48 -43.27 -3.40
C THR A 15 0.65 -42.19 -4.47
N ILE A 16 -0.48 -41.61 -4.90
CA ILE A 16 -0.50 -40.47 -5.81
C ILE A 16 -0.02 -39.24 -5.03
N LEU A 17 1.23 -38.85 -5.27
CA LEU A 17 1.86 -37.67 -4.68
C LEU A 17 1.35 -36.43 -5.43
N SER A 18 0.23 -35.86 -5.00
CA SER A 18 -0.28 -34.59 -5.55
C SER A 18 0.66 -33.44 -5.14
N PRO A 19 1.28 -32.70 -6.08
CA PRO A 19 2.04 -31.52 -5.73
C PRO A 19 1.07 -30.44 -5.24
N MET A 20 1.21 -30.03 -3.98
CA MET A 20 0.58 -28.81 -3.48
C MET A 20 1.26 -27.62 -4.14
N LEU A 21 0.68 -27.14 -5.24
CA LEU A 21 0.99 -25.82 -5.80
C LEU A 21 0.44 -24.78 -4.81
N SER A 22 1.29 -24.32 -3.89
CA SER A 22 1.03 -23.10 -3.13
C SER A 22 1.04 -21.94 -4.11
N ILE A 23 -0.15 -21.52 -4.54
CA ILE A 23 -0.33 -20.25 -5.25
C ILE A 23 -0.15 -19.17 -4.20
N ASP A 24 1.06 -18.61 -4.13
CA ASP A 24 1.29 -17.37 -3.40
C ASP A 24 0.55 -16.27 -4.16
N ALA A 25 -0.70 -16.03 -3.75
CA ALA A 25 -1.47 -14.90 -4.25
C ALA A 25 -0.74 -13.65 -3.76
N ALA A 26 0.15 -13.11 -4.59
CA ALA A 26 0.71 -11.79 -4.41
C ALA A 26 -0.46 -10.80 -4.35
N HIS A 27 -0.92 -10.51 -3.13
CA HIS A 27 -1.89 -9.45 -2.88
C HIS A 27 -1.20 -8.13 -3.21
N ALA A 28 -1.35 -7.69 -4.47
CA ALA A 28 -1.02 -6.32 -4.83
C ALA A 28 -1.89 -5.41 -3.95
N GLU A 29 -1.28 -4.72 -2.99
CA GLU A 29 -2.02 -3.79 -2.13
C GLU A 29 -2.63 -2.71 -3.01
N GLN A 30 -3.96 -2.74 -3.12
CA GLN A 30 -4.69 -1.82 -3.97
C GLN A 30 -4.49 -0.40 -3.46
N SER A 31 -3.87 0.42 -4.31
CA SER A 31 -3.64 1.83 -4.03
C SER A 31 -4.81 2.66 -4.54
N TYR A 32 -5.09 3.75 -3.83
CA TYR A 32 -6.18 4.67 -4.11
C TYR A 32 -5.64 6.10 -4.20
N PRO A 33 -6.25 6.96 -5.03
CA PRO A 33 -5.79 8.33 -5.23
C PRO A 33 -6.12 9.22 -4.03
N LEU A 34 -5.08 9.61 -3.30
CA LEU A 34 -5.08 10.63 -2.26
C LEU A 34 -4.66 11.97 -2.89
N THR A 35 -5.55 12.96 -2.84
CA THR A 35 -5.26 14.32 -3.31
C THR A 35 -4.85 15.18 -2.13
N CYS A 36 -3.72 15.88 -2.26
CA CYS A 36 -3.19 16.80 -1.25
C CYS A 36 -3.06 18.20 -1.82
N ARG A 37 -3.49 19.21 -1.07
CA ARG A 37 -3.19 20.62 -1.37
C ARG A 37 -2.01 21.07 -0.52
N GLY A 38 -1.00 21.65 -1.17
CA GLY A 38 0.21 22.10 -0.49
C GLY A 38 -0.01 23.21 0.54
N GLY A 39 1.06 23.58 1.24
CA GLY A 39 1.10 24.66 2.22
C GLY A 39 0.36 24.36 3.53
N GLY A 40 -0.09 25.42 4.20
CA GLY A 40 -0.84 25.33 5.44
C GLY A 40 -0.08 24.60 6.55
N THR A 41 -0.75 23.62 7.18
CA THR A 41 -0.19 22.83 8.30
C THR A 41 0.44 21.51 7.87
N LEU A 42 0.78 21.32 6.58
CA LEU A 42 1.56 20.16 6.16
C LEU A 42 2.92 20.18 6.87
N SER A 43 3.30 19.07 7.48
CA SER A 43 4.63 18.89 8.06
C SER A 43 5.38 17.85 7.23
N ILE A 44 6.41 18.30 6.51
CA ILE A 44 7.28 17.45 5.71
C ILE A 44 8.55 17.18 6.51
N GLN A 45 8.81 15.92 6.81
CA GLN A 45 9.98 15.45 7.55
C GLN A 45 10.76 14.52 6.65
N ASN A 46 12.07 14.77 6.52
CA ASN A 46 12.99 13.87 5.83
C ASN A 46 13.69 13.02 6.89
N ASP A 47 13.54 11.71 6.79
CA ASP A 47 14.08 10.73 7.75
C ASP A 47 15.38 10.08 7.21
N GLY A 48 16.08 10.77 6.32
CA GLY A 48 17.29 10.29 5.66
C GLY A 48 17.02 9.04 4.84
N ASN A 49 17.68 7.94 5.19
CA ASN A 49 17.56 6.66 4.48
C ASN A 49 16.17 6.01 4.62
N GLN A 50 15.32 6.49 5.55
CA GLN A 50 13.95 6.01 5.70
C GLN A 50 12.95 6.75 4.80
N GLY A 51 13.40 7.75 4.04
CA GLY A 51 12.61 8.50 3.07
C GLY A 51 11.96 9.75 3.66
N VAL A 52 10.70 10.01 3.32
CA VAL A 52 9.95 11.18 3.81
C VAL A 52 8.66 10.79 4.51
N ARG A 53 8.31 11.55 5.56
CA ARG A 53 7.02 11.51 6.24
C ARG A 53 6.32 12.85 6.12
N ILE A 54 5.06 12.82 5.69
CA ILE A 54 4.27 14.03 5.49
C ILE A 54 2.98 13.94 6.28
N LYS A 55 2.86 14.74 7.34
CA LYS A 55 1.64 14.83 8.14
C LYS A 55 0.71 15.88 7.55
N PHE A 56 -0.57 15.55 7.45
CA PHE A 56 -1.58 16.43 6.85
C PHE A 56 -2.85 16.48 7.71
N LYS A 57 -3.72 17.48 7.44
CA LYS A 57 -5.08 17.51 8.00
C LYS A 57 -6.04 16.79 7.06
N PRO A 58 -6.95 15.93 7.55
CA PRO A 58 -7.95 15.33 6.66
C PRO A 58 -8.86 16.42 6.09
N GLY A 59 -9.20 16.30 4.81
CA GLY A 59 -10.32 17.04 4.20
C GLY A 59 -11.66 16.54 4.74
N VAL A 60 -12.68 17.38 4.64
CA VAL A 60 -14.03 17.07 5.15
C VAL A 60 -14.89 16.24 4.18
N GLY A 61 -14.38 16.01 2.97
CA GLY A 61 -15.14 15.45 1.85
C GLY A 61 -14.25 14.92 0.74
N ALA A 62 -14.85 14.55 -0.39
CA ALA A 62 -14.11 14.10 -1.57
C ALA A 62 -13.27 15.24 -2.18
N ALA A 63 -12.18 14.91 -2.88
CA ALA A 63 -11.24 15.91 -3.41
C ALA A 63 -11.91 16.98 -4.31
N VAL A 64 -12.94 16.59 -5.06
CA VAL A 64 -13.72 17.50 -5.94
C VAL A 64 -14.47 18.60 -5.19
N GLN A 65 -14.69 18.44 -3.89
CA GLN A 65 -15.34 19.45 -3.05
C GLN A 65 -14.38 20.55 -2.58
N GLY A 66 -13.08 20.42 -2.91
CA GLY A 66 -12.05 21.37 -2.57
C GLY A 66 -11.33 21.03 -1.26
N LEU A 67 -10.10 21.54 -1.16
CA LEU A 67 -9.21 21.36 -0.01
C LEU A 67 -8.69 22.72 0.46
N SER A 68 -8.61 22.91 1.77
CA SER A 68 -7.82 23.99 2.36
C SER A 68 -6.31 23.68 2.25
N PRO A 69 -5.42 24.68 2.24
CA PRO A 69 -3.98 24.44 2.26
C PRO A 69 -3.59 23.53 3.43
N GLY A 70 -2.79 22.51 3.14
CA GLY A 70 -2.34 21.53 4.11
C GLY A 70 -3.27 20.33 4.34
N GLN A 71 -4.35 20.22 3.56
CA GLN A 71 -5.26 19.09 3.63
C GLN A 71 -4.98 18.04 2.57
N CYS A 72 -5.25 16.78 2.92
CA CYS A 72 -5.39 15.70 1.94
C CYS A 72 -6.70 14.96 2.15
N THR A 73 -7.25 14.41 1.06
CA THR A 73 -8.47 13.60 1.09
C THR A 73 -8.52 12.59 -0.05
N TRP A 74 -9.38 11.59 0.05
CA TRP A 74 -9.60 10.65 -1.04
C TRP A 74 -10.34 11.31 -2.19
N SER A 75 -10.16 10.79 -3.39
CA SER A 75 -10.81 11.34 -4.57
C SER A 75 -12.34 11.17 -4.55
N ASP A 76 -12.84 10.14 -3.86
CA ASP A 76 -14.24 9.72 -3.81
C ASP A 76 -14.95 10.03 -2.48
N ARG A 77 -14.21 10.24 -1.37
CA ARG A 77 -14.78 10.45 -0.03
C ARG A 77 -13.84 11.21 0.92
N ALA A 78 -14.34 11.57 2.09
CA ALA A 78 -13.51 12.02 3.21
C ALA A 78 -12.69 10.87 3.81
N LEU A 79 -11.58 11.19 4.48
CA LEU A 79 -10.89 10.21 5.31
C LEU A 79 -11.78 9.76 6.48
N SER A 80 -11.81 8.46 6.72
CA SER A 80 -12.42 7.86 7.91
C SER A 80 -11.55 8.11 9.14
N ALA A 81 -12.16 8.11 10.33
CA ALA A 81 -11.46 8.44 11.58
C ALA A 81 -10.26 7.52 11.89
N GLY A 82 -10.31 6.26 11.45
CA GLY A 82 -9.24 5.27 11.63
C GLY A 82 -8.16 5.27 10.54
N GLU A 83 -8.29 6.11 9.50
CA GLU A 83 -7.30 6.17 8.43
C GLU A 83 -6.08 7.02 8.84
N PRO A 84 -4.86 6.60 8.45
CA PRO A 84 -3.65 7.36 8.69
C PRO A 84 -3.68 8.79 8.13
N LYS A 85 -3.05 9.72 8.85
CA LYS A 85 -2.90 11.13 8.47
C LYS A 85 -1.46 11.49 8.13
N THR A 86 -0.68 10.48 7.78
CA THR A 86 0.74 10.57 7.46
C THR A 86 0.99 9.82 6.17
N ILE A 87 1.61 10.47 5.19
CA ILE A 87 2.12 9.84 3.98
C ILE A 87 3.55 9.40 4.25
N CYS A 88 3.90 8.19 3.83
CA CYS A 88 5.25 7.64 3.94
C CYS A 88 5.72 7.19 2.56
N ASP A 89 6.94 7.56 2.20
CA ASP A 89 7.55 7.28 0.90
C ASP A 89 9.04 7.04 1.13
N SER A 90 9.62 6.02 0.47
CA SER A 90 11.04 5.66 0.58
C SER A 90 12.00 6.71 0.00
N GLY A 91 11.47 7.80 -0.57
CA GLY A 91 12.21 9.03 -0.88
C GLY A 91 12.46 9.25 -2.37
N VAL A 92 12.46 8.19 -3.19
CA VAL A 92 12.73 8.31 -4.63
C VAL A 92 11.55 8.95 -5.38
N SER A 93 10.31 8.59 -5.02
CA SER A 93 9.12 9.24 -5.57
C SER A 93 8.79 10.56 -4.87
N ALA A 94 9.22 10.75 -3.63
CA ALA A 94 9.01 11.97 -2.85
C ALA A 94 9.46 13.25 -3.57
N ALA A 95 10.63 13.18 -4.24
CA ALA A 95 11.18 14.31 -4.98
C ALA A 95 10.23 14.85 -6.07
N GLN A 96 9.33 14.02 -6.58
CA GLN A 96 8.41 14.40 -7.67
C GLN A 96 7.25 15.28 -7.19
N TYR A 97 6.89 15.25 -5.90
CA TYR A 97 5.70 15.94 -5.39
C TYR A 97 5.93 16.82 -4.16
N VAL A 98 7.03 16.67 -3.43
CA VAL A 98 7.34 17.52 -2.25
C VAL A 98 7.36 19.01 -2.63
N ALA A 99 7.86 19.37 -3.82
CA ALA A 99 7.84 20.75 -4.32
C ALA A 99 6.42 21.30 -4.54
N LEU A 100 5.45 20.43 -4.87
CA LEU A 100 4.04 20.82 -4.96
C LEU A 100 3.47 21.06 -3.56
N LEU A 101 3.84 20.22 -2.59
CA LEU A 101 3.31 20.28 -1.23
C LEU A 101 3.80 21.48 -0.41
N VAL A 102 4.89 22.14 -0.80
CA VAL A 102 5.31 23.41 -0.16
C VAL A 102 4.53 24.62 -0.66
N ASN A 103 3.77 24.51 -1.76
CA ASN A 103 3.03 25.63 -2.35
C ASN A 103 1.52 25.52 -2.09
N PRO A 104 0.87 26.52 -1.44
CA PRO A 104 -0.56 26.47 -1.12
C PRO A 104 -1.52 26.48 -2.32
N ASN A 105 -1.02 26.77 -3.52
CA ASN A 105 -1.79 26.81 -4.75
C ASN A 105 -1.54 25.61 -5.66
N GLN A 106 -0.81 24.61 -5.17
CA GLN A 106 -0.49 23.39 -5.92
C GLN A 106 -1.12 22.16 -5.26
N TYR A 107 -1.35 21.15 -6.09
CA TYR A 107 -1.95 19.89 -5.70
C TYR A 107 -1.05 18.75 -6.12
N ALA A 108 -0.95 17.73 -5.27
CA ALA A 108 -0.37 16.44 -5.60
C ALA A 108 -1.45 15.37 -5.53
N ILE A 109 -1.47 14.46 -6.50
CA ILE A 109 -2.27 13.24 -6.45
C ILE A 109 -1.29 12.10 -6.26
N LEU A 110 -1.51 11.28 -5.23
CA LEU A 110 -0.65 10.17 -4.88
C LEU A 110 -1.48 8.90 -4.83
N GLN A 111 -1.05 7.86 -5.53
CA GLN A 111 -1.57 6.52 -5.28
C GLN A 111 -0.96 6.02 -3.98
N VAL A 112 -1.82 5.73 -3.01
CA VAL A 112 -1.41 5.26 -1.69
C VAL A 112 -2.28 4.12 -1.21
N TYR A 113 -1.74 3.29 -0.33
CA TYR A 113 -2.53 2.33 0.44
C TYR A 113 -2.24 2.51 1.94
N ASN A 114 -3.19 2.13 2.79
CA ASN A 114 -2.97 2.10 4.23
C ASN A 114 -2.14 0.86 4.59
N ASN A 115 -0.88 1.08 4.99
CA ASN A 115 0.05 -0.02 5.32
C ASN A 115 -0.22 -0.67 6.69
N ARG A 116 -1.31 -0.29 7.37
CA ARG A 116 -1.71 -0.75 8.71
C ARG A 116 -0.69 -0.46 9.82
N ASN A 117 0.33 0.34 9.53
CA ASN A 117 1.37 0.76 10.47
C ASN A 117 1.39 2.30 10.65
N GLY A 118 0.24 2.94 10.48
CA GLY A 118 0.08 4.38 10.67
C GLY A 118 0.54 5.25 9.49
N CYS A 119 0.76 4.68 8.31
CA CYS A 119 1.10 5.41 7.09
C CYS A 119 0.16 5.11 5.93
N MET A 120 -0.06 6.13 5.11
CA MET A 120 -0.42 6.01 3.70
C MET A 120 0.87 5.83 2.90
N GLN A 121 1.15 4.61 2.46
CA GLN A 121 2.36 4.28 1.71
C GLN A 121 2.19 4.68 0.24
N VAL A 122 3.09 5.50 -0.28
CA VAL A 122 3.09 5.90 -1.70
C VAL A 122 3.55 4.75 -2.59
N THR A 123 2.82 4.52 -3.67
CA THR A 123 3.18 3.55 -4.72
C THR A 123 3.39 4.22 -6.09
N ARG A 124 2.71 5.34 -6.36
CA ARG A 124 2.84 6.11 -7.60
C ARG A 124 2.44 7.58 -7.38
N VAL A 125 3.09 8.48 -8.12
CA VAL A 125 2.71 9.89 -8.22
C VAL A 125 1.83 10.08 -9.46
N GLY A 126 0.72 10.80 -9.30
CA GLY A 126 -0.28 11.05 -10.34
C GLY A 126 -1.57 10.24 -10.17
N PRO A 127 -2.58 10.52 -11.02
CA PRO A 127 -3.82 9.76 -11.08
C PRO A 127 -3.58 8.29 -11.45
#